data_AF-Q94AF1-F1
#
_entry.id   AF-Q94AF1-F1
#
_cell.length_a   1.000
_cell.length_b   1.000
_cell.length_c   1.000
_cell.angle_alpha   90.00
_cell.angle_beta   90.00
_cell.angle_gamma   90.00
#
_symmetry.space_group_name_H-M   'P 1'
#
loop_
_entity.id
_entity.type
_entity.pdbx_description
1 polymer ?
#
loop_
_entity_poly.entity_id
_entity_poly.type
_entity_poly.pdbx_seq_one_letter_code
_entity_poly.pdbx_strand_id
1 'polypeptide(L)' 'MSYTNGEKCWNGPDRSLKVKLRCGLKNELMDVDEPSRCEYAAILSTPARCLEDKLKELQQKLEKLMNQDKPQNHDEL' A
#
# COMPACT_ATOMS: atom_id res chain seq x y z
N MET A 1 -2.80 -2.55 6.39
CA MET A 1 -3.10 -2.25 7.81
C MET A 1 -4.07 -3.31 8.33
N SER A 2 -3.92 -3.78 9.56
CA SER A 2 -4.72 -4.88 10.12
C SER A 2 -5.24 -4.52 11.50
N TYR A 3 -6.55 -4.65 11.67
CA TYR A 3 -7.26 -4.46 12.93
C TYR A 3 -7.81 -5.81 13.37
N THR A 4 -7.48 -6.23 14.58
CA THR A 4 -7.80 -7.56 15.13
C THR A 4 -8.43 -7.40 16.51
N ASN A 5 -8.94 -8.51 17.05
CA ASN A 5 -9.53 -8.56 18.40
C ASN A 5 -10.71 -7.59 18.57
N GLY A 6 -11.56 -7.48 17.54
CA GLY A 6 -12.81 -6.76 17.62
C GLY A 6 -13.85 -7.49 18.46
N GLU A 7 -15.08 -6.99 18.47
CA GLU A 7 -16.17 -7.61 19.22
C GLU A 7 -16.41 -9.07 18.79
N LYS A 8 -16.70 -9.94 19.76
CA LYS A 8 -17.00 -11.35 19.52
C LYS A 8 -18.12 -11.53 18.49
N CYS A 9 -17.84 -12.26 17.43
CA CYS A 9 -18.84 -12.65 16.44
C CYS A 9 -19.62 -13.88 16.92
N TRP A 10 -20.93 -13.91 16.66
CA TRP A 10 -21.75 -15.08 16.92
C TRP A 10 -21.28 -16.26 16.07
N ASN A 11 -20.91 -17.37 16.72
CA ASN A 11 -20.41 -18.59 16.06
C ASN A 11 -19.28 -18.30 15.05
N GLY A 12 -18.37 -17.39 15.42
CA GLY A 12 -17.26 -16.97 14.59
C GLY A 12 -16.04 -16.52 15.41
N PRO A 13 -14.95 -16.16 14.72
CA PRO A 13 -13.79 -15.54 15.37
C PRO A 13 -14.14 -14.15 15.91
N ASP A 14 -13.22 -13.53 16.63
CA ASP A 14 -13.36 -12.12 16.98
C ASP A 14 -13.26 -11.29 15.69
N ARG A 15 -14.12 -10.27 15.55
CA ARG A 15 -14.18 -9.50 14.30
C ARG A 15 -12.81 -8.92 13.96
N SER A 16 -12.44 -9.00 12.69
CA SER A 16 -11.18 -8.42 12.20
C SER A 16 -11.38 -7.71 10.87
N LEU A 17 -10.54 -6.71 10.59
CA LEU A 17 -10.60 -5.91 9.38
C LEU A 17 -9.18 -5.69 8.82
N LYS A 18 -8.99 -6.05 7.55
CA LYS A 18 -7.78 -5.72 6.80
C LYS A 18 -8.07 -4.55 5.87
N VAL A 19 -7.37 -3.43 6.09
CA VAL A 19 -7.50 -2.23 5.27
C VAL A 19 -6.32 -2.11 4.31
N LYS A 20 -6.62 -2.01 3.02
CA LYS A 20 -5.69 -1.65 1.95
C LYS A 20 -5.84 -0.16 1.65
N LEU A 21 -4.74 0.58 1.75
CA LEU A 21 -4.72 2.01 1.44
C LEU A 21 -4.38 2.22 -0.04
N ARG A 22 -5.17 3.05 -0.71
CA ARG A 22 -4.94 3.52 -2.08
C ARG A 22 -4.76 5.03 -2.06
N CYS A 23 -3.85 5.56 -2.87
CA CYS A 23 -3.77 7.00 -3.10
C CYS A 23 -5.09 7.53 -3.69
N GLY A 24 -5.59 8.64 -3.16
CA GLY A 24 -6.65 9.45 -3.76
C GLY A 24 -6.84 10.77 -3.04
N LEU A 25 -7.76 11.60 -3.54
CA LEU A 25 -7.85 13.02 -3.14
C LEU A 25 -8.62 13.24 -1.83
N LYS A 26 -9.40 12.27 -1.38
CA LYS A 26 -10.23 12.34 -0.18
C LYS A 26 -10.11 11.05 0.61
N ASN A 27 -10.41 11.12 1.92
CA ASN A 27 -10.54 9.94 2.75
C ASN A 27 -11.91 9.30 2.45
N GLU A 28 -11.92 8.18 1.76
CA GLU A 28 -13.14 7.54 1.28
C GLU A 28 -13.02 6.02 1.32
N LEU A 29 -14.04 5.36 1.87
CA LEU A 29 -14.13 3.90 1.90
C LEU A 29 -14.72 3.44 0.57
N MET A 30 -13.86 2.87 -0.27
CA MET A 30 -14.20 2.54 -1.66
C MET A 30 -14.91 1.21 -1.77
N ASP A 31 -14.52 0.24 -0.93
CA ASP A 31 -14.99 -1.13 -1.02
C ASP A 31 -14.84 -1.85 0.32
N VAL A 32 -15.75 -2.79 0.58
CA VAL A 32 -15.78 -3.63 1.78
C VAL A 32 -16.36 -4.99 1.44
N ASP A 33 -15.55 -6.03 1.67
CA ASP A 33 -15.93 -7.43 1.50
C ASP A 33 -15.84 -8.20 2.81
N GLU A 34 -16.66 -9.23 2.96
CA GLU A 34 -16.56 -10.25 4.02
C GLU A 34 -16.09 -11.58 3.40
N PRO A 35 -14.77 -11.75 3.15
CA PRO A 35 -14.23 -12.99 2.55
C PRO A 35 -14.43 -14.25 3.42
N SER A 36 -14.57 -14.07 4.73
CA SER A 36 -14.88 -15.13 5.70
C SER A 36 -15.71 -14.54 6.82
N ARG A 37 -16.47 -15.37 7.54
CA ARG A 37 -17.38 -14.91 8.59
C ARG A 37 -16.66 -13.99 9.57
N CYS A 38 -17.14 -12.75 9.70
CA CYS A 38 -16.61 -11.74 10.59
C CYS A 38 -15.13 -11.35 10.35
N GLU A 39 -14.58 -11.71 9.20
CA GLU A 39 -13.30 -11.21 8.69
C GLU A 39 -13.59 -10.31 7.50
N TYR A 40 -13.24 -9.03 7.63
CA TYR A 40 -13.51 -8.01 6.63
C TYR A 40 -12.24 -7.60 5.88
N ALA A 41 -12.39 -7.25 4.61
CA ALA A 41 -11.37 -6.63 3.81
C ALA A 41 -11.92 -5.33 3.22
N ALA A 42 -11.18 -4.23 3.33
CA ALA A 42 -11.61 -2.94 2.81
C ALA A 42 -10.53 -2.23 2.02
N ILE A 43 -10.96 -1.41 1.06
CA ILE A 43 -10.11 -0.49 0.31
C ILE A 43 -10.46 0.94 0.73
N LEU A 44 -9.48 1.65 1.28
CA LEU A 44 -9.63 3.05 1.68
C LEU A 44 -8.77 3.94 0.77
N SER A 45 -9.40 4.90 0.11
CA SER A 45 -8.71 5.98 -0.58
C SER A 45 -8.27 7.03 0.43
N THR A 46 -7.03 7.52 0.34
CA THR A 46 -6.54 8.59 1.21
C THR A 46 -5.39 9.39 0.57
N PRO A 47 -5.35 10.74 0.78
CA PRO A 47 -4.22 11.56 0.36
C PRO A 47 -2.90 11.18 1.02
N ALA A 48 -2.95 10.62 2.24
CA ALA A 48 -1.77 10.28 3.02
C ALA A 48 -0.87 9.25 2.32
N ARG A 49 -1.46 8.33 1.55
CA ARG A 49 -0.72 7.28 0.82
C ARG A 49 -0.02 7.81 -0.43
N CYS A 50 -0.48 8.94 -1.00
CA CYS A 50 0.07 9.50 -2.22
C CYS A 50 1.50 10.02 -2.06
N LEU A 51 1.87 10.53 -0.87
CA LEU A 51 3.24 11.00 -0.59
C LEU A 51 4.27 9.87 -0.71
N GLU A 52 3.94 8.71 -0.15
CA GLU A 52 4.81 7.53 -0.23
C GLU A 52 4.93 6.99 -1.67
N ASP A 53 3.84 6.99 -2.44
CA ASP A 53 3.89 6.55 -3.85
C ASP A 53 4.75 7.51 -4.69
N LYS A 54 4.61 8.82 -4.44
CA LYS A 54 5.42 9.86 -5.10
C LYS A 54 6.90 9.78 -4.69
N LEU A 55 7.18 9.45 -3.43
CA LEU A 55 8.55 9.22 -2.95
C LEU A 55 9.20 8.04 -3.67
N LYS A 56 8.50 6.91 -3.81
CA LYS A 56 9.00 5.74 -4.54
C LYS A 56 9.29 6.07 -6.01
N GLU A 57 8.39 6.80 -6.66
CA GLU A 57 8.57 7.23 -8.05
C GLU A 57 9.82 8.11 -8.21
N LEU A 58 10.04 9.04 -7.28
CA LEU A 58 11.21 9.92 -7.28
C LEU A 58 12.50 9.14 -7.02
N GLN A 59 12.51 8.20 -6.06
CA GLN A 59 13.66 7.34 -5.80
C GLN A 59 14.06 6.51 -7.03
N GLN A 60 13.08 5.91 -7.71
CA GLN A 60 13.33 5.15 -8.95
C GLN A 60 13.90 6.04 -10.07
N LYS A 61 13.41 7.28 -10.21
CA LYS A 61 13.97 8.24 -11.17
C LYS A 61 15.41 8.60 -10.82
N LEU A 62 15.71 8.85 -9.55
CA LEU A 62 17.07 9.14 -9.07
C LEU A 62 18.02 7.97 -9.36
N GLU A 63 17.63 6.75 -9.01
CA GLU A 63 18.43 5.54 -9.29
C GLU A 63 18.70 5.37 -10.79
N LYS A 64 17.69 5.61 -11.63
CA LYS A 64 17.83 5.52 -13.08
C LYS A 64 18.84 6.53 -13.63
N LEU A 65 18.79 7.78 -13.15
CA LEU A 65 19.74 8.82 -13.54
C LEU A 65 21.17 8.47 -13.11
N MET A 66 21.35 8.03 -11.86
CA MET A 66 22.66 7.63 -11.34
C MET A 66 23.28 6.44 -12.09
N ASN A 67 22.46 5.52 -12.61
CA ASN A 67 22.92 4.40 -13.42
C ASN A 67 23.25 4.81 -14.87
N GLN A 68 22.64 5.86 -15.39
CA GLN A 68 22.93 6.40 -16.73
C GLN A 68 24.25 7.18 -16.77
N ASP A 69 24.65 7.80 -15.67
CA ASP A 69 25.91 8.55 -15.54
C ASP A 69 27.13 7.67 -15.19
N LYS A 70 26.97 6.35 -15.08
CA LYS A 70 28.11 5.46 -14.84
C LYS A 70 28.94 5.42 -16.13
N PRO A 71 30.17 5.96 -16.15
CA PRO A 71 31.03 5.81 -17.31
C PRO A 71 31.17 4.32 -17.57
N GLN A 72 30.84 3.88 -18.79
CA GLN A 72 31.32 2.59 -19.26
C GLN A 72 32.84 2.66 -19.12
N ASN A 73 33.43 1.87 -18.22
CA ASN A 73 34.86 1.62 -18.28
C ASN A 73 35.09 1.05 -19.68
N HIS A 74 35.57 1.90 -20.57
CA HIS A 74 36.13 1.50 -21.84
C HIS A 74 37.42 0.79 -21.45
N ASP A 75 37.38 -0.54 -21.41
CA ASP A 75 38.58 -1.36 -21.31
C ASP A 75 39.40 -1.09 -22.58
N GLU A 76 40.31 -0.11 -22.50
CA GLU A 76 41.38 0.06 -23.49
C GLU A 76 42.61 -0.72 -23.02
N LEU A 77 43.01 -1.68 -23.88
CA LEU A 77 44.14 -2.64 -23.86
C LEU A 77 43.93 -3.99 -23.15
#